data_AF-A0A3P9I062-F1
#
_entry.id   AF-A0A3P9I062-F1
#
_cell.length_a   1.000
_cell.length_b   1.000
_cell.length_c   1.000
_cell.angle_alpha   90.00
_cell.angle_beta   90.00
_cell.angle_gamma   90.00
#
_symmetry.space_group_name_H-M   'P 1'
#
loop_
_entity.id
_entity.type
_entity.pdbx_description
1 polymer ?
#
loop_
_entity_poly.entity_id
_entity_poly.type
_entity_poly.pdbx_seq_one_letter_code
_entity_poly.pdbx_strand_id
1 'polypeptide(L)'
;MRSKELSMQVKGVIIKLSRQKKHARNCYSIRSGKINSVVHPEKERKKERKKERKKESTGELSNAKRPGRPRKTAVVDDRRIISMMKRNLFTTAIQVNNTLQEVSVSISKSTIKRRLHESRYRGYTARCKPLMSLKNRKARLDFAKKHLKKPGQFWKNILWTDETKINLYQNDGKRKVWRRRGEAPDPKHTTSSVKHGGGSVMVWACMAASGTGTLVCIDDVTQDRSSPMNSEVFRHTLSAQIQENAAKLIGRRFIIQTDNDPKHTAKATQEFIKAKSGIFLNGQVSHLILTQLSSISLVED
;
A
#
# COMPACT_ATOMS: atom_id res chain seq x y z
N MET A 1 -46.88 5.44 17.43
CA MET A 1 -45.65 6.13 17.91
C MET A 1 -44.93 5.25 18.94
N ARG A 2 -43.65 4.90 18.73
CA ARG A 2 -42.85 4.17 19.74
C ARG A 2 -42.47 5.16 20.85
N SER A 3 -42.74 4.82 22.10
CA SER A 3 -42.38 5.66 23.25
C SER A 3 -40.87 5.87 23.34
N LYS A 4 -40.42 7.12 23.50
CA LYS A 4 -39.00 7.46 23.71
C LYS A 4 -38.44 6.74 24.95
N GLU A 5 -37.19 6.33 24.86
CA GLU A 5 -36.48 5.66 25.96
C GLU A 5 -36.35 6.59 27.18
N LEU A 6 -36.50 6.04 28.37
CA LEU A 6 -36.30 6.76 29.63
C LEU A 6 -34.81 6.97 29.90
N SER A 7 -34.42 8.19 30.26
CA SER A 7 -33.05 8.49 30.68
C SER A 7 -32.66 7.72 31.95
N MET A 8 -31.36 7.54 32.18
CA MET A 8 -30.83 6.87 33.37
C MET A 8 -31.24 7.59 34.66
N GLN A 9 -31.28 8.93 34.64
CA GLN A 9 -31.74 9.75 35.76
C GLN A 9 -33.20 9.44 36.10
N VAL A 10 -34.09 9.40 35.10
CA VAL A 10 -35.52 9.07 35.30
C VAL A 10 -35.69 7.62 35.76
N LYS A 11 -34.91 6.67 35.22
CA LYS A 11 -34.88 5.27 35.70
C LYS A 11 -34.46 5.18 37.18
N GLY A 12 -33.50 6.00 37.61
CA GLY A 12 -33.05 6.06 39.01
C GLY A 12 -34.09 6.64 39.97
N VAL A 13 -34.74 7.74 39.57
CA VAL A 13 -35.81 8.39 40.36
C VAL A 13 -37.00 7.46 40.58
N ILE A 14 -37.43 6.73 39.54
CA ILE A 14 -38.53 5.75 39.62
C ILE A 14 -38.25 4.69 40.70
N ILE A 15 -37.01 4.18 40.75
CA ILE A 15 -36.64 3.14 41.73
C ILE A 15 -36.56 3.72 43.15
N LYS A 16 -36.07 4.96 43.30
CA LYS A 16 -36.04 5.64 44.60
C LYS A 16 -37.46 5.85 45.16
N LEU A 17 -38.40 6.29 44.31
CA LEU A 17 -39.79 6.52 44.70
C LEU A 17 -40.54 5.20 45.00
N SER A 18 -40.25 4.14 44.24
CA SER A 18 -40.83 2.81 44.47
C SER A 18 -40.42 2.22 45.82
N ARG A 19 -39.14 2.34 46.21
CA ARG A 19 -38.65 1.92 47.54
C ARG A 19 -39.29 2.69 48.71
N GLN A 20 -39.72 3.92 48.48
CA GLN A 20 -40.37 4.77 49.50
C GLN A 20 -41.90 4.54 49.61
N LYS A 21 -42.47 3.54 48.91
CA LYS A 21 -43.93 3.27 48.83
C LYS A 21 -44.78 4.49 48.38
N LYS A 22 -44.15 5.53 47.81
CA LYS A 22 -44.84 6.71 47.25
C LYS A 22 -45.31 6.37 45.83
N HIS A 23 -46.50 5.78 45.70
CA HIS A 23 -46.93 5.13 44.46
C HIS A 23 -47.47 6.06 43.36
N ALA A 24 -47.15 5.68 42.12
CA ALA A 24 -47.72 6.03 40.81
C ALA A 24 -48.02 7.52 40.55
N ARG A 25 -48.96 8.15 41.27
CA ARG A 25 -49.42 9.54 41.06
C ARG A 25 -48.26 10.56 41.09
N ASN A 26 -47.30 10.42 42.00
CA ASN A 26 -46.14 11.32 42.07
C ASN A 26 -45.13 11.12 40.92
N CYS A 27 -44.97 9.90 40.41
CA CYS A 27 -44.04 9.61 39.30
C CYS A 27 -44.52 10.18 37.96
N TYR A 28 -45.85 10.34 37.76
CA TYR A 28 -46.41 10.89 36.52
C TYR A 28 -46.08 12.37 36.33
N SER A 29 -45.98 13.15 37.42
CA SER A 29 -45.63 14.58 37.36
C SER A 29 -44.22 14.83 36.81
N ILE A 30 -43.29 13.91 37.08
CA ILE A 30 -41.87 14.03 36.73
C ILE A 30 -41.64 13.76 35.23
N ARG A 31 -42.57 13.08 34.55
CA ARG A 31 -42.34 12.54 33.20
C ARG A 31 -42.69 13.51 32.06
N SER A 32 -43.54 14.52 32.29
CA SER A 32 -43.90 15.53 31.28
C SER A 32 -44.88 16.57 31.84
N GLY A 33 -44.57 17.86 31.72
CA GLY A 33 -45.48 18.99 31.98
C GLY A 33 -46.66 19.11 31.00
N LYS A 34 -47.13 18.01 30.40
CA LYS A 34 -48.40 17.92 29.65
C LYS A 34 -49.00 16.53 29.88
N ILE A 35 -50.24 16.51 30.35
CA ILE A 35 -51.08 15.32 30.48
C ILE A 35 -51.51 14.95 29.07
N ASN A 36 -51.10 13.78 28.57
CA ASN A 36 -51.73 13.17 27.40
C ASN A 36 -51.70 11.65 27.50
N SER A 37 -52.87 11.06 27.29
CA SER A 37 -53.25 9.64 27.27
C SER A 37 -53.40 8.95 28.63
N VAL A 38 -54.58 8.35 28.81
CA VAL A 38 -54.93 7.42 29.89
C VAL A 38 -53.98 6.22 29.81
N VAL A 39 -52.96 6.20 30.67
CA VAL A 39 -52.03 5.09 30.80
C VAL A 39 -52.59 4.10 31.82
N HIS A 40 -52.89 2.87 31.41
CA HIS A 40 -53.34 1.80 32.31
C HIS A 40 -52.35 1.59 33.48
N PRO A 41 -52.74 1.86 34.74
CA PRO A 41 -51.85 1.86 35.91
C PRO A 41 -51.12 0.53 36.13
N GLU A 42 -51.77 -0.58 35.76
CA GLU A 42 -51.24 -1.93 35.94
C GLU A 42 -50.06 -2.26 35.00
N LYS A 43 -50.09 -1.76 33.76
CA LYS A 43 -49.01 -1.97 32.78
C LYS A 43 -47.73 -1.24 33.19
N GLU A 44 -47.84 -0.05 33.81
CA GLU A 44 -46.67 0.67 34.34
C GLU A 44 -46.14 0.01 35.62
N ARG A 45 -47.01 -0.45 36.54
CA ARG A 45 -46.60 -1.23 37.73
C ARG A 45 -45.77 -2.47 37.35
N LYS A 46 -46.19 -3.20 36.32
CA LYS A 46 -45.44 -4.36 35.80
C LYS A 46 -44.06 -3.96 35.26
N LYS A 47 -43.94 -2.78 34.63
CA LYS A 47 -42.65 -2.26 34.12
C LYS A 47 -41.71 -1.79 35.24
N GLU A 48 -42.24 -1.17 36.29
CA GLU A 48 -41.46 -0.73 37.46
C GLU A 48 -40.88 -1.93 38.21
N ARG A 49 -41.72 -2.90 38.56
CA ARG A 49 -41.28 -4.16 39.19
C ARG A 49 -40.23 -4.90 38.36
N LYS A 50 -40.36 -4.90 37.03
CA LYS A 50 -39.37 -5.50 36.13
C LYS A 50 -38.02 -4.79 36.17
N LYS A 51 -37.99 -3.46 36.36
CA LYS A 51 -36.74 -2.69 36.50
C LYS A 51 -36.08 -2.90 37.86
N GLU A 52 -36.87 -2.99 38.94
CA GLU A 52 -36.36 -3.29 40.28
C GLU A 52 -35.72 -4.67 40.33
N ARG A 53 -36.44 -5.70 39.87
CA ARG A 53 -35.91 -7.07 39.77
C ARG A 53 -34.61 -7.13 38.97
N LYS A 54 -34.53 -6.39 37.87
CA LYS A 54 -33.31 -6.32 37.05
C LYS A 54 -32.15 -5.64 37.80
N LYS A 55 -32.41 -4.59 38.58
CA LYS A 55 -31.39 -3.92 39.40
C LYS A 55 -30.88 -4.84 40.50
N GLU A 56 -31.78 -5.58 41.14
CA GLU A 56 -31.44 -6.54 42.20
C GLU A 56 -30.62 -7.70 41.67
N SER A 57 -30.92 -8.20 40.46
CA SER A 57 -30.18 -9.33 39.86
C SER A 57 -28.83 -8.96 39.24
N THR A 58 -28.73 -7.77 38.61
CA THR A 58 -27.59 -7.44 37.73
C THR A 58 -26.81 -6.21 38.21
N GLY A 59 -27.29 -5.49 39.22
CA GLY A 59 -26.70 -4.22 39.70
C GLY A 59 -26.88 -3.05 38.73
N GLU A 60 -27.15 -3.31 37.45
CA GLU A 60 -27.24 -2.30 36.40
C GLU A 60 -28.67 -1.99 35.93
N LEU A 61 -28.90 -0.69 35.68
CA LEU A 61 -30.13 -0.17 35.06
C LEU A 61 -29.99 0.07 33.54
N SER A 62 -28.81 -0.21 33.01
CA SER A 62 -28.49 -0.14 31.58
C SER A 62 -29.36 -1.14 30.81
N ASN A 63 -29.70 -0.83 29.56
CA ASN A 63 -30.33 -1.82 28.70
C ASN A 63 -29.28 -2.82 28.22
N ALA A 64 -29.64 -4.11 28.19
CA ALA A 64 -28.75 -5.12 27.61
C ALA A 64 -28.56 -4.82 26.11
N LYS A 65 -27.36 -5.12 25.60
CA LYS A 65 -27.08 -4.99 24.17
C LYS A 65 -28.04 -5.88 23.39
N ARG A 66 -28.84 -5.28 22.51
CA ARG A 66 -29.75 -6.05 21.64
C ARG A 66 -28.91 -6.89 20.67
N PRO A 67 -29.30 -8.15 20.39
CA PRO A 67 -28.51 -9.07 19.56
C PRO A 67 -28.33 -8.64 18.09
N GLY A 68 -28.96 -7.54 17.67
CA GLY A 68 -28.85 -7.00 16.31
C GLY A 68 -29.47 -7.93 15.27
N ARG A 69 -29.28 -7.60 13.99
CA ARG A 69 -29.72 -8.47 12.89
C ARG A 69 -28.74 -9.66 12.76
N PRO A 70 -29.24 -10.91 12.61
CA PRO A 70 -28.36 -12.04 12.36
C PRO A 70 -27.55 -11.85 11.09
N ARG A 71 -26.34 -12.41 11.08
CA ARG A 71 -25.44 -12.33 9.93
C ARG A 71 -25.95 -13.23 8.81
N LYS A 72 -25.67 -12.85 7.56
CA LYS A 72 -25.90 -13.71 6.39
C LYS A 72 -24.83 -14.79 6.23
N THR A 73 -23.64 -14.59 6.82
CA THR A 73 -22.54 -15.55 6.76
C THR A 73 -22.47 -16.37 8.03
N ALA A 74 -22.18 -17.66 7.87
CA ALA A 74 -21.81 -18.57 8.94
C ALA A 74 -20.30 -18.50 9.21
N VAL A 75 -19.85 -19.11 10.31
CA VAL A 75 -18.43 -19.20 10.67
C VAL A 75 -17.62 -19.92 9.58
N VAL A 76 -18.22 -20.91 8.92
CA VAL A 76 -17.59 -21.67 7.83
C VAL A 76 -17.33 -20.76 6.61
N ASP A 77 -18.28 -19.90 6.26
CA ASP A 77 -18.13 -18.95 5.15
C ASP A 77 -17.03 -17.93 5.44
N ASP A 78 -17.00 -17.41 6.68
CA ASP A 78 -15.98 -16.46 7.12
C ASP A 78 -14.57 -17.11 7.04
N ARG A 79 -14.43 -18.38 7.45
CA ARG A 79 -13.19 -19.14 7.29
C ARG A 79 -12.81 -19.37 5.82
N ARG A 80 -13.78 -19.67 4.95
CA ARG A 80 -13.56 -19.84 3.52
C ARG A 80 -13.05 -18.55 2.87
N ILE A 81 -13.67 -17.41 3.18
CA ILE A 81 -13.22 -16.08 2.72
C ILE A 81 -11.76 -15.82 3.10
N ILE A 82 -11.40 -16.07 4.36
CA ILE A 82 -10.03 -15.86 4.84
C ILE A 82 -9.06 -16.85 4.18
N SER A 83 -9.46 -18.11 4.01
CA SER A 83 -8.64 -19.14 3.39
C SER A 83 -8.34 -18.83 1.93
N MET A 84 -9.34 -18.40 1.15
CA MET A 84 -9.15 -18.01 -0.25
C MET A 84 -8.15 -16.87 -0.38
N MET A 85 -8.29 -15.85 0.47
CA MET A 85 -7.36 -14.72 0.50
C MET A 85 -5.95 -15.15 0.95
N LYS A 86 -5.81 -16.03 1.95
CA LYS A 86 -4.49 -16.52 2.38
C LYS A 86 -3.78 -17.34 1.30
N ARG A 87 -4.51 -18.05 0.44
CA ARG A 87 -3.94 -18.75 -0.72
C ARG A 87 -3.40 -17.77 -1.75
N ASN A 88 -4.10 -16.66 -1.98
CA ASN A 88 -3.65 -15.60 -2.87
C ASN A 88 -4.05 -14.22 -2.33
N LEU A 89 -3.04 -13.48 -1.82
CA LEU A 89 -3.23 -12.19 -1.16
C LEU A 89 -3.74 -11.09 -2.11
N PHE A 90 -3.71 -11.35 -3.43
CA PHE A 90 -4.18 -10.46 -4.48
C PHE A 90 -5.60 -10.77 -4.96
N THR A 91 -6.28 -11.75 -4.35
CA THR A 91 -7.65 -12.11 -4.74
C THR A 91 -8.60 -10.93 -4.52
N THR A 92 -9.35 -10.59 -5.56
CA THR A 92 -10.35 -9.52 -5.49
C THR A 92 -11.61 -9.98 -4.76
N ALA A 93 -12.37 -9.04 -4.19
CA ALA A 93 -13.66 -9.37 -3.59
C ALA A 93 -14.66 -9.95 -4.61
N ILE A 94 -14.44 -9.73 -5.91
CA ILE A 94 -15.26 -10.31 -6.99
C ILE A 94 -14.97 -11.80 -7.12
N GLN A 95 -13.69 -12.18 -7.19
CA GLN A 95 -13.28 -13.58 -7.25
C GLN A 95 -13.77 -14.36 -6.03
N VAL A 96 -13.66 -13.79 -4.82
CA VAL A 96 -14.22 -14.40 -3.61
C VAL A 96 -15.73 -14.58 -3.72
N ASN A 97 -16.44 -13.59 -4.26
CA ASN A 97 -17.89 -13.65 -4.40
C ASN A 97 -18.33 -14.76 -5.37
N ASN A 98 -17.67 -14.89 -6.51
CA ASN A 98 -18.00 -15.90 -7.53
C ASN A 98 -17.89 -17.32 -6.93
N THR A 99 -16.82 -17.62 -6.22
CA THR A 99 -16.65 -18.93 -5.55
C THR A 99 -17.64 -19.15 -4.41
N LEU A 100 -18.11 -18.10 -3.73
CA LEU A 100 -19.15 -18.24 -2.72
C LEU A 100 -20.52 -18.50 -3.33
N GLN A 101 -20.78 -17.93 -4.50
CA GLN A 101 -22.01 -18.15 -5.25
C GLN A 101 -22.13 -19.60 -5.75
N GLU A 102 -21.01 -20.24 -6.12
CA GLU A 102 -20.95 -21.67 -6.46
C GLU A 102 -21.44 -22.57 -5.30
N VAL A 103 -21.24 -22.14 -4.05
CA VAL A 103 -21.68 -22.88 -2.86
C VAL A 103 -22.96 -22.27 -2.27
N SER A 104 -23.75 -21.61 -3.13
CA SER A 104 -25.06 -21.02 -2.83
C SER A 104 -25.06 -19.92 -1.76
N VAL A 105 -23.91 -19.32 -1.45
CA VAL A 105 -23.78 -18.19 -0.50
C VAL A 105 -23.83 -16.87 -1.26
N SER A 106 -25.02 -16.26 -1.32
CA SER A 106 -25.20 -14.95 -1.97
C SER A 106 -24.95 -13.80 -1.00
N ILE A 107 -23.77 -13.18 -1.11
CA ILE A 107 -23.36 -12.03 -0.29
C ILE A 107 -22.81 -10.89 -1.13
N SER A 108 -22.89 -9.65 -0.61
CA SER A 108 -22.33 -8.49 -1.29
C SER A 108 -20.80 -8.42 -1.11
N LYS A 109 -20.11 -7.79 -2.08
CA LYS A 109 -18.68 -7.45 -1.99
C LYS A 109 -18.35 -6.71 -0.68
N SER A 110 -19.23 -5.82 -0.24
CA SER A 110 -19.09 -5.09 1.03
C SER A 110 -19.11 -6.01 2.25
N THR A 111 -19.89 -7.09 2.21
CA THR A 111 -19.93 -8.09 3.28
C THR A 111 -18.60 -8.82 3.37
N ILE A 112 -18.03 -9.24 2.23
CA ILE A 112 -16.70 -9.87 2.15
C ILE A 112 -15.63 -8.95 2.74
N LYS A 113 -15.59 -7.67 2.32
CA LYS A 113 -14.65 -6.69 2.87
C LYS A 113 -14.80 -6.54 4.39
N ARG A 114 -16.04 -6.50 4.90
CA ARG A 114 -16.31 -6.43 6.34
C ARG A 114 -15.78 -7.66 7.09
N ARG A 115 -15.93 -8.87 6.53
CA ARG A 115 -15.35 -10.10 7.12
C ARG A 115 -13.82 -10.04 7.19
N LEU A 116 -13.19 -9.56 6.14
CA LEU A 116 -11.73 -9.36 6.09
C LEU A 116 -11.27 -8.31 7.11
N HIS A 117 -12.00 -7.19 7.23
CA HIS A 117 -11.71 -6.13 8.19
C HIS A 117 -11.85 -6.61 9.65
N GLU A 118 -12.88 -7.42 9.96
CA GLU A 118 -13.04 -8.07 11.28
C GLU A 118 -11.82 -8.94 11.62
N SER A 119 -11.20 -9.55 10.61
CA SER A 119 -9.96 -10.34 10.73
C SER A 119 -8.67 -9.52 10.66
N ARG A 120 -8.78 -8.18 10.76
CA ARG A 120 -7.70 -7.18 10.70
C ARG A 120 -6.98 -7.06 9.36
N TYR A 121 -7.54 -7.61 8.27
CA TYR A 121 -7.01 -7.41 6.93
C TYR A 121 -7.59 -6.16 6.30
N ARG A 122 -6.77 -5.41 5.58
CA ARG A 122 -7.20 -4.26 4.79
C ARG A 122 -6.55 -4.32 3.41
N GLY A 123 -7.21 -3.72 2.43
CA GLY A 123 -6.68 -3.57 1.08
C GLY A 123 -5.67 -2.43 1.03
N TYR A 124 -4.45 -2.72 0.60
CA TYR A 124 -3.39 -1.74 0.38
C TYR A 124 -2.91 -1.81 -1.06
N THR A 125 -2.28 -0.74 -1.55
CA THR A 125 -1.50 -0.83 -2.78
C THR A 125 -0.23 -1.66 -2.49
N ALA A 126 0.03 -2.67 -3.30
CA ALA A 126 1.24 -3.49 -3.22
C ALA A 126 2.46 -2.61 -3.50
N ARG A 127 3.56 -2.83 -2.76
CA ARG A 127 4.82 -2.17 -3.11
C ARG A 127 5.41 -2.92 -4.31
N CYS A 128 5.80 -2.21 -5.35
CA CYS A 128 6.63 -2.79 -6.40
C CYS A 128 8.06 -2.81 -5.90
N LYS A 129 8.63 -4.01 -5.76
CA LYS A 129 10.05 -4.18 -5.40
C LYS A 129 10.65 -5.25 -6.30
N PRO A 130 11.83 -5.01 -6.89
CA PRO A 130 12.54 -6.08 -7.57
C PRO A 130 12.88 -7.16 -6.54
N LEU A 131 12.62 -8.42 -6.89
CA LEU A 131 13.06 -9.54 -6.07
C LEU A 131 14.59 -9.62 -6.15
N MET A 132 15.26 -9.34 -5.05
CA MET A 132 16.73 -9.33 -4.97
C MET A 132 17.26 -10.63 -4.36
N SER A 133 18.21 -11.26 -5.06
CA SER A 133 18.97 -12.41 -4.55
C SER A 133 19.77 -12.05 -3.30
N LEU A 134 20.05 -13.04 -2.45
CA LEU A 134 20.88 -12.84 -1.24
C LEU A 134 22.28 -12.34 -1.59
N LYS A 135 22.87 -12.85 -2.68
CA LYS A 135 24.15 -12.40 -3.23
C LYS A 135 24.14 -10.90 -3.53
N ASN A 136 23.11 -10.42 -4.24
CA ASN A 136 23.00 -8.99 -4.58
C ASN A 136 22.74 -8.11 -3.36
N ARG A 137 22.01 -8.61 -2.35
CA ARG A 137 21.83 -7.87 -1.08
C ARG A 137 23.16 -7.68 -0.35
N LYS A 138 23.98 -8.73 -0.26
CA LYS A 138 25.32 -8.64 0.36
C LYS A 138 26.22 -7.67 -0.41
N ALA A 139 26.30 -7.80 -1.74
CA ALA A 139 27.10 -6.92 -2.58
C ALA A 139 26.71 -5.44 -2.44
N ARG A 140 25.40 -5.13 -2.35
CA ARG A 140 24.92 -3.76 -2.10
C ARG A 140 25.30 -3.24 -0.73
N LEU A 141 25.23 -4.08 0.31
CA LEU A 141 25.63 -3.70 1.66
C LEU A 141 27.13 -3.41 1.74
N ASP A 142 27.95 -4.27 1.14
CA ASP A 142 29.40 -4.10 1.12
C ASP A 142 29.81 -2.84 0.33
N PHE A 143 29.16 -2.60 -0.81
CA PHE A 143 29.34 -1.36 -1.57
C PHE A 143 28.98 -0.12 -0.75
N ALA A 144 27.84 -0.13 -0.05
CA ALA A 144 27.40 0.98 0.78
C ALA A 144 28.38 1.25 1.92
N LYS A 145 28.82 0.20 2.63
CA LYS A 145 29.83 0.31 3.69
C LYS A 145 31.16 0.89 3.18
N LYS A 146 31.64 0.43 2.02
CA LYS A 146 32.88 0.88 1.40
C LYS A 146 32.85 2.38 1.03
N HIS A 147 31.71 2.89 0.61
CA HIS A 147 31.58 4.29 0.15
C HIS A 147 30.97 5.23 1.19
N LEU A 148 30.53 4.74 2.35
CA LEU A 148 29.87 5.52 3.39
C LEU A 148 30.70 6.73 3.86
N LYS A 149 32.02 6.57 3.96
CA LYS A 149 32.96 7.62 4.43
C LYS A 149 33.56 8.47 3.29
N LYS A 150 33.07 8.34 2.05
CA LYS A 150 33.59 9.13 0.93
C LYS A 150 33.16 10.60 1.07
N PRO A 151 34.07 11.56 0.79
CA PRO A 151 33.74 12.98 0.92
C PRO A 151 32.72 13.41 -0.13
N GLY A 152 31.97 14.49 0.14
CA GLY A 152 30.99 15.03 -0.81
C GLY A 152 31.55 15.31 -2.20
N GLN A 153 32.81 15.78 -2.29
CA GLN A 153 33.48 16.04 -3.56
C GLN A 153 33.66 14.78 -4.43
N PHE A 154 33.82 13.62 -3.80
CA PHE A 154 33.88 12.34 -4.53
C PHE A 154 32.58 12.12 -5.30
N TRP A 155 31.43 12.32 -4.65
CA TRP A 155 30.11 12.14 -5.25
C TRP A 155 29.78 13.20 -6.30
N LYS A 156 30.27 14.43 -6.14
CA LYS A 156 30.14 15.51 -7.14
C LYS A 156 30.89 15.22 -8.43
N ASN A 157 31.96 14.42 -8.36
CA ASN A 157 32.77 14.06 -9.51
C ASN A 157 32.30 12.77 -10.22
N ILE A 158 31.13 12.23 -9.88
CA ILE A 158 30.57 11.04 -10.54
C ILE A 158 29.56 11.45 -11.61
N LEU A 159 29.80 10.97 -12.83
CA LEU A 159 28.82 10.96 -13.91
C LEU A 159 28.05 9.63 -13.84
N TRP A 160 26.79 9.72 -13.45
CA TRP A 160 25.85 8.60 -13.39
C TRP A 160 25.27 8.39 -14.79
N THR A 161 25.31 7.16 -15.29
CA THR A 161 24.74 6.80 -16.60
C THR A 161 23.86 5.57 -16.44
N ASP A 162 22.70 5.56 -17.10
CA ASP A 162 21.78 4.42 -17.04
C ASP A 162 20.89 4.38 -18.30
N GLU A 163 20.35 3.20 -18.60
CA GLU A 163 19.34 3.01 -19.64
C GLU A 163 17.97 2.77 -19.00
N THR A 164 16.96 3.46 -19.52
CA THR A 164 15.57 3.23 -19.12
C THR A 164 14.71 2.91 -20.33
N LYS A 165 13.68 2.09 -20.10
CA LYS A 165 12.65 1.76 -21.07
C LYS A 165 11.38 2.48 -20.68
N ILE A 166 10.93 3.40 -21.52
CA ILE A 166 9.68 4.15 -21.32
C ILE A 166 8.60 3.43 -22.14
N ASN A 167 7.60 2.85 -21.47
CA ASN A 167 6.50 2.16 -22.16
C ASN A 167 5.45 3.18 -22.62
N LEU A 168 4.96 3.05 -23.87
CA LEU A 168 3.96 3.95 -24.45
C LEU A 168 2.53 3.61 -23.96
N TYR A 169 2.25 2.32 -23.76
CA TYR A 169 0.98 1.83 -23.25
C TYR A 169 1.20 0.93 -22.05
N GLN A 170 0.84 1.43 -20.86
CA GLN A 170 0.26 0.70 -19.73
C GLN A 170 0.25 1.62 -18.52
N ASN A 171 -0.92 1.82 -17.92
CA ASN A 171 -1.01 2.24 -16.54
C ASN A 171 -0.48 1.04 -15.73
N ASP A 172 0.70 1.15 -15.11
CA ASP A 172 1.20 0.23 -14.08
C ASP A 172 0.19 0.24 -12.91
N GLY A 173 -0.95 -0.41 -13.13
CA GLY A 173 -2.11 -0.31 -12.28
C GLY A 173 -1.70 -0.74 -10.88
N LYS A 174 -1.88 0.16 -9.91
CA LYS A 174 -1.58 -0.07 -8.49
C LYS A 174 -2.34 -1.31 -7.99
N ARG A 175 -1.73 -2.49 -8.12
CA ARG A 175 -2.34 -3.76 -7.74
C ARG A 175 -2.62 -3.75 -6.24
N LYS A 176 -3.84 -4.13 -5.86
CA LYS A 176 -4.26 -4.18 -4.46
C LYS A 176 -3.88 -5.52 -3.85
N VAL A 177 -3.40 -5.48 -2.62
CA VAL A 177 -3.04 -6.64 -1.79
C VAL A 177 -3.75 -6.55 -0.45
N TRP A 178 -4.29 -7.67 0.01
CA TRP A 178 -4.82 -7.80 1.37
C TRP A 178 -3.69 -8.11 2.33
N ARG A 179 -3.48 -7.26 3.34
CA ARG A 179 -2.47 -7.49 4.38
C ARG A 179 -2.84 -6.82 5.68
N ARG A 180 -2.14 -7.19 6.76
CA ARG A 180 -2.21 -6.51 8.05
C ARG A 180 -1.21 -5.34 8.08
N ARG A 181 -1.36 -4.50 9.11
CA ARG A 181 -0.39 -3.42 9.38
C ARG A 181 0.95 -4.06 9.75
N GLY A 182 2.05 -3.52 9.24
CA GLY A 182 3.41 -4.03 9.49
C GLY A 182 3.94 -5.02 8.43
N GLU A 183 3.08 -5.74 7.73
CA GLU A 183 3.48 -6.78 6.76
C GLU A 183 3.93 -6.24 5.39
N ALA A 184 4.01 -4.91 5.26
CA ALA A 184 4.34 -4.23 4.02
C ALA A 184 5.70 -4.57 3.37
N PRO A 185 6.78 -4.87 4.12
CA PRO A 185 8.08 -5.13 3.52
C PRO A 185 8.26 -6.59 3.07
N ASP A 186 7.37 -7.51 3.48
CA ASP A 186 7.45 -8.93 3.12
C ASP A 186 7.21 -9.10 1.60
N PRO A 187 8.11 -9.80 0.88
CA PRO A 187 7.97 -10.09 -0.55
C PRO A 187 6.61 -10.66 -0.96
N LYS A 188 5.93 -11.43 -0.09
CA LYS A 188 4.59 -12.00 -0.34
C LYS A 188 3.52 -10.93 -0.61
N HIS A 189 3.74 -9.70 -0.12
CA HIS A 189 2.82 -8.57 -0.28
C HIS A 189 3.28 -7.57 -1.35
N THR A 190 4.29 -7.92 -2.13
CA THR A 190 4.87 -7.09 -3.18
C THR A 190 4.56 -7.65 -4.56
N THR A 191 4.58 -6.78 -5.56
CA THR A 191 4.40 -7.16 -6.96
C THR A 191 5.70 -6.97 -7.72
N SER A 192 5.99 -7.90 -8.61
CA SER A 192 6.98 -7.72 -9.66
C SER A 192 6.35 -6.96 -10.82
N SER A 193 7.04 -5.94 -11.34
CA SER A 193 6.71 -5.32 -12.62
C SER A 193 7.06 -6.31 -13.75
N VAL A 194 6.11 -6.61 -14.63
CA VAL A 194 6.35 -7.32 -15.90
C VAL A 194 6.27 -6.30 -17.03
N LYS A 195 7.22 -6.36 -17.99
CA LYS A 195 7.50 -5.31 -18.98
C LYS A 195 6.91 -5.58 -20.38
N HIS A 196 5.71 -6.16 -20.51
CA HIS A 196 5.25 -6.65 -21.83
C HIS A 196 3.91 -6.05 -22.29
N GLY A 197 3.93 -5.47 -23.50
CA GLY A 197 2.78 -4.98 -24.28
C GLY A 197 2.80 -3.46 -24.49
N GLY A 198 2.44 -2.99 -25.68
CA GLY A 198 2.08 -1.58 -25.91
C GLY A 198 3.11 -0.66 -26.57
N GLY A 199 4.25 -1.18 -27.03
CA GLY A 199 5.33 -0.35 -27.59
C GLY A 199 6.11 0.41 -26.50
N SER A 200 7.35 0.76 -26.79
CA SER A 200 8.26 1.34 -25.80
C SER A 200 9.45 2.00 -26.45
N VAL A 201 9.96 3.08 -25.89
CA VAL A 201 11.22 3.71 -26.33
C VAL A 201 12.31 3.38 -25.32
N MET A 202 13.47 2.92 -25.79
CA MET A 202 14.66 2.80 -24.96
C MET A 202 15.45 4.11 -25.00
N VAL A 203 15.90 4.56 -23.83
CA VAL A 203 16.57 5.83 -23.66
C VAL A 203 17.82 5.63 -22.82
N TRP A 204 18.94 6.17 -23.27
CA TRP A 204 20.15 6.36 -22.47
C TRP A 204 20.17 7.78 -21.93
N ALA A 205 20.57 7.96 -20.67
CA ALA A 205 20.77 9.28 -20.10
C ALA A 205 21.96 9.31 -19.14
N CYS A 206 22.47 10.51 -18.89
CA CYS A 206 23.46 10.74 -17.85
C CYS A 206 23.14 11.95 -16.96
N MET A 207 23.69 11.97 -15.75
CA MET A 207 23.55 13.09 -14.82
C MET A 207 24.72 13.16 -13.84
N ALA A 208 24.92 14.34 -13.24
CA ALA A 208 25.90 14.58 -12.18
C ALA A 208 25.25 15.40 -11.05
N ALA A 209 26.01 15.70 -9.99
CA ALA A 209 25.50 16.51 -8.87
C ALA A 209 25.11 17.95 -9.28
N SER A 210 25.65 18.45 -10.38
CA SER A 210 25.37 19.78 -10.94
C SER A 210 24.12 19.84 -11.81
N GLY A 211 23.60 18.70 -12.28
CA GLY A 211 22.44 18.67 -13.17
C GLY A 211 22.39 17.45 -14.09
N THR A 212 21.47 17.51 -15.05
CA THR A 212 21.23 16.46 -16.06
C THR A 212 22.08 16.68 -17.30
N GLY A 213 22.57 15.58 -17.88
CA GLY A 213 23.23 15.57 -19.18
C GLY A 213 22.27 15.23 -20.32
N THR A 214 22.82 14.81 -21.45
CA THR A 214 22.04 14.44 -22.64
C THR A 214 21.17 13.22 -22.40
N LEU A 215 19.96 13.27 -22.96
CA LEU A 215 19.04 12.14 -23.09
C LEU A 215 19.04 11.70 -24.56
N VAL A 216 19.37 10.43 -24.80
CA VAL A 216 19.51 9.85 -26.14
C VAL A 216 18.50 8.74 -26.31
N CYS A 217 17.55 8.92 -27.22
CA CYS A 217 16.67 7.84 -27.67
C CYS A 217 17.48 6.84 -28.49
N ILE A 218 17.27 5.56 -28.21
CA ILE A 218 17.89 4.45 -28.93
C ILE A 218 16.79 3.85 -29.78
N ASP A 219 16.94 3.94 -31.10
CA ASP A 219 15.92 3.50 -32.03
C ASP A 219 15.76 1.97 -32.00
N ASP A 220 14.51 1.51 -32.01
CA ASP A 220 14.11 0.10 -31.84
C ASP A 220 14.41 -0.79 -33.06
N VAL A 221 15.12 -0.30 -34.07
CA VAL A 221 15.27 -1.00 -35.36
C VAL A 221 16.68 -1.60 -35.48
N THR A 222 16.89 -2.73 -34.80
CA THR A 222 17.80 -3.74 -35.37
C THR A 222 16.98 -4.62 -36.30
N GLN A 223 17.48 -4.88 -37.51
CA GLN A 223 16.81 -5.66 -38.56
C GLN A 223 16.43 -7.09 -38.11
N ASP A 224 17.03 -7.56 -37.02
CA ASP A 224 16.93 -8.90 -36.46
C ASP A 224 16.00 -9.02 -35.22
N ARG A 225 15.33 -7.94 -34.78
CA ARG A 225 14.54 -7.87 -33.53
C ARG A 225 15.35 -8.17 -32.26
N SER A 226 16.67 -8.00 -32.28
CA SER A 226 17.51 -8.10 -31.08
C SER A 226 17.33 -6.88 -30.15
N SER A 227 17.95 -6.93 -28.96
CA SER A 227 17.80 -5.87 -27.95
C SER A 227 18.29 -4.52 -28.52
N PRO A 228 17.54 -3.41 -28.34
CA PRO A 228 17.87 -2.12 -28.94
C PRO A 228 19.25 -1.58 -28.55
N MET A 229 19.79 -2.02 -27.41
CA MET A 229 21.12 -1.63 -26.93
C MET A 229 22.03 -2.85 -26.78
N ASN A 230 22.85 -3.12 -27.80
CA ASN A 230 23.96 -4.08 -27.70
C ASN A 230 25.24 -3.37 -27.20
N SER A 231 26.32 -4.13 -26.98
CA SER A 231 27.58 -3.56 -26.44
C SER A 231 28.23 -2.54 -27.37
N GLU A 232 28.02 -2.64 -28.68
CA GLU A 232 28.59 -1.74 -29.67
C GLU A 232 27.84 -0.41 -29.73
N VAL A 233 26.50 -0.46 -29.82
CA VAL A 233 25.63 0.72 -29.74
C VAL A 233 25.89 1.46 -28.43
N PHE A 234 26.03 0.72 -27.31
CA PHE A 234 26.38 1.31 -26.02
C PHE A 234 27.72 2.06 -26.07
N ARG A 235 28.78 1.43 -26.59
CA ARG A 235 30.09 2.11 -26.74
C ARG A 235 30.01 3.32 -27.66
N HIS A 236 29.23 3.26 -28.73
CA HIS A 236 29.02 4.38 -29.65
C HIS A 236 28.34 5.57 -28.94
N THR A 237 27.25 5.32 -28.22
CA THR A 237 26.56 6.33 -27.40
C THR A 237 27.50 6.92 -26.34
N LEU A 238 28.25 6.08 -25.63
CA LEU A 238 29.26 6.53 -24.67
C LEU A 238 30.35 7.40 -25.32
N SER A 239 30.85 7.01 -26.50
CA SER A 239 31.87 7.76 -27.22
C SER A 239 31.42 9.17 -27.57
N ALA A 240 30.18 9.28 -28.05
CA ALA A 240 29.58 10.55 -28.45
C ALA A 240 29.26 11.45 -27.25
N GLN A 241 28.75 10.87 -26.16
CA GLN A 241 28.10 11.68 -25.11
C GLN A 241 28.95 11.93 -23.88
N ILE A 242 29.86 11.03 -23.50
CA ILE A 242 30.54 11.13 -22.18
C ILE A 242 31.36 12.40 -22.04
N GLN A 243 32.27 12.68 -22.99
CA GLN A 243 33.26 13.74 -22.80
C GLN A 243 32.61 15.13 -22.78
N GLU A 244 31.65 15.36 -23.67
CA GLU A 244 30.89 16.61 -23.72
C GLU A 244 30.09 16.82 -22.43
N ASN A 245 29.34 15.81 -21.98
CA ASN A 245 28.56 15.89 -20.75
C ASN A 245 29.44 16.02 -19.51
N ALA A 246 30.55 15.29 -19.45
CA ALA A 246 31.48 15.39 -18.34
C ALA A 246 32.13 16.77 -18.29
N ALA A 247 32.57 17.33 -19.41
CA ALA A 247 33.14 18.67 -19.47
C ALA A 247 32.14 19.74 -19.01
N LYS A 248 30.87 19.61 -19.44
CA LYS A 248 29.79 20.53 -19.07
C LYS A 248 29.38 20.43 -17.60
N LEU A 249 29.29 19.21 -17.06
CA LEU A 249 28.68 18.97 -15.74
C LEU A 249 29.69 18.88 -14.60
N ILE A 250 30.93 18.46 -14.87
CA ILE A 250 31.91 18.12 -13.83
C ILE A 250 33.26 18.78 -14.11
N GLY A 251 33.79 18.60 -15.32
CA GLY A 251 35.11 19.02 -15.76
C GLY A 251 35.98 17.85 -16.24
N ARG A 252 37.28 18.11 -16.39
CA ARG A 252 38.24 17.18 -17.04
C ARG A 252 38.48 15.85 -16.30
N ARG A 253 38.27 15.82 -14.98
CA ARG A 253 38.48 14.62 -14.15
C ARG A 253 37.16 14.19 -13.53
N PHE A 254 36.65 13.04 -13.97
CA PHE A 254 35.37 12.50 -13.56
C PHE A 254 35.43 10.99 -13.44
N ILE A 255 34.49 10.42 -12.69
CA ILE A 255 34.31 8.98 -12.52
C ILE A 255 33.02 8.60 -13.24
N ILE A 256 33.05 7.56 -14.06
CA ILE A 256 31.82 7.02 -14.64
C ILE A 256 31.26 5.94 -13.72
N GLN A 257 29.95 6.00 -13.47
CA GLN A 257 29.19 4.90 -12.88
C GLN A 257 28.20 4.34 -13.89
N THR A 258 28.32 3.04 -14.15
CA THR A 258 27.35 2.23 -14.92
C THR A 258 26.90 1.05 -14.07
N ASP A 259 25.80 0.39 -14.45
CA ASP A 259 25.42 -0.86 -13.83
C ASP A 259 26.28 -2.05 -14.30
N ASN A 260 25.98 -3.24 -13.77
CA ASN A 260 26.66 -4.49 -14.08
C ASN A 260 25.93 -5.30 -15.16
N ASP A 261 25.21 -4.67 -16.08
CA ASP A 261 24.66 -5.36 -17.25
C ASP A 261 25.81 -6.06 -18.01
N PRO A 262 25.62 -7.31 -18.49
CA PRO A 262 26.59 -7.99 -19.34
C PRO A 262 27.27 -7.09 -20.39
N LYS A 263 26.52 -6.20 -21.05
CA LYS A 263 27.04 -5.29 -22.09
C LYS A 263 28.05 -4.26 -21.55
N HIS A 264 27.90 -3.85 -20.29
CA HIS A 264 28.82 -2.94 -19.60
C HIS A 264 30.05 -3.70 -19.09
N THR A 265 29.88 -4.94 -18.66
CA THR A 265 30.95 -5.77 -18.10
C THR A 265 31.84 -6.44 -19.16
N ALA A 266 31.45 -6.41 -20.44
CA ALA A 266 32.26 -6.92 -21.54
C ALA A 266 33.66 -6.27 -21.56
N LYS A 267 34.70 -7.09 -21.80
CA LYS A 267 36.11 -6.65 -21.73
C LYS A 267 36.38 -5.39 -22.56
N ALA A 268 35.95 -5.39 -23.82
CA ALA A 268 36.12 -4.25 -24.72
C ALA A 268 35.42 -2.98 -24.21
N THR A 269 34.24 -3.11 -23.59
CA THR A 269 33.51 -1.97 -23.01
C THR A 269 34.21 -1.43 -21.77
N GLN A 270 34.72 -2.31 -20.90
CA GLN A 270 35.48 -1.93 -19.71
C GLN A 270 36.78 -1.20 -20.06
N GLU A 271 37.51 -1.68 -21.07
CA GLU A 271 38.72 -1.04 -21.58
C GLU A 271 38.41 0.35 -22.16
N PHE A 272 37.33 0.45 -22.95
CA PHE A 272 36.85 1.71 -23.50
C PHE A 272 36.51 2.74 -22.43
N ILE A 273 35.77 2.34 -21.38
CA ILE A 273 35.38 3.24 -20.28
C ILE A 273 36.60 3.72 -19.49
N LYS A 274 37.56 2.82 -19.22
CA LYS A 274 38.81 3.15 -18.53
C LYS A 274 39.62 4.18 -19.32
N ALA A 275 39.71 4.03 -20.64
CA ALA A 275 40.42 4.97 -21.50
C ALA A 275 39.80 6.38 -21.49
N LYS A 276 38.48 6.49 -21.30
CA LYS A 276 37.76 7.79 -21.34
C LYS A 276 37.71 8.54 -20.01
N SER A 277 37.68 7.85 -18.86
CA SER A 277 37.45 8.46 -17.53
C SER A 277 38.58 8.26 -16.52
N GLY A 278 39.52 7.35 -16.77
CA GLY A 278 40.63 7.04 -15.87
C GLY A 278 40.24 6.27 -14.60
N ILE A 279 39.02 6.45 -14.06
CA ILE A 279 38.51 5.74 -12.88
C ILE A 279 37.07 5.33 -13.11
N PHE A 280 36.79 4.05 -12.89
CA PHE A 280 35.48 3.44 -13.12
C PHE A 280 34.88 2.88 -11.83
N LEU A 281 33.64 3.22 -11.54
CA LEU A 281 32.92 2.78 -10.36
C LEU A 281 31.85 1.75 -10.73
N ASN A 282 32.20 0.47 -10.57
CA ASN A 282 31.24 -0.61 -10.66
C ASN A 282 30.35 -0.64 -9.41
N GLY A 283 29.04 -0.55 -9.60
CA GLY A 283 28.08 -0.54 -8.50
C GLY A 283 26.82 -1.32 -8.85
N GLN A 284 26.30 -2.11 -7.89
CA GLN A 284 24.97 -2.73 -7.98
C GLN A 284 23.83 -1.71 -7.78
N VAL A 285 24.02 -0.46 -8.20
CA VAL A 285 23.13 0.69 -7.94
C VAL A 285 22.17 0.89 -9.12
N SER A 286 21.74 -0.17 -9.78
CA SER A 286 21.02 -0.08 -11.06
C SER A 286 19.52 0.17 -10.96
N HIS A 287 18.98 0.51 -9.79
CA HIS A 287 17.52 0.53 -9.63
C HIS A 287 16.92 1.66 -8.81
N LEU A 288 17.73 2.59 -8.29
CA LEU A 288 17.25 3.62 -7.37
C LEU A 288 17.62 5.05 -7.71
N ILE A 289 18.45 5.30 -8.74
CA ILE A 289 18.86 6.68 -9.06
C ILE A 289 17.88 7.34 -10.05
N LEU A 290 17.28 6.59 -11.00
CA LEU A 290 16.29 7.16 -11.92
C LEU A 290 14.83 7.09 -11.45
N THR A 291 14.48 6.20 -10.51
CA THR A 291 13.07 6.05 -10.04
C THR A 291 12.58 7.19 -9.14
N GLN A 292 13.45 8.12 -8.71
CA GLN A 292 13.01 9.35 -8.05
C GLN A 292 12.56 10.45 -9.03
N LEU A 293 12.94 10.39 -10.31
CA LEU A 293 12.48 11.38 -11.30
C LEU A 293 11.03 11.18 -11.74
N SER A 294 10.51 9.94 -11.71
CA SER A 294 9.09 9.69 -12.02
C SER A 294 8.12 10.07 -10.88
N SER A 295 8.63 10.53 -9.74
CA SER A 295 7.82 10.96 -8.59
C SER A 295 7.95 12.46 -8.30
N ILE A 296 8.83 13.17 -9.01
CA ILE A 296 9.04 14.62 -8.84
C ILE A 296 8.27 15.44 -9.88
N SER A 297 7.84 14.84 -11.00
CA SER A 297 6.99 15.50 -12.02
C SER A 297 5.47 15.41 -11.77
N LEU A 298 5.03 15.09 -10.55
CA LEU A 298 3.60 15.02 -10.18
C LEU A 298 3.27 15.82 -8.90
N VAL A 299 4.09 16.82 -8.55
CA VAL A 299 3.85 17.72 -7.40
C VAL A 299 3.88 19.20 -7.82
N GLU A 300 3.77 19.50 -9.11
CA GLU A 300 3.40 20.84 -9.59
C GLU A 300 2.19 20.68 -10.51
N ASP A 301 1.02 20.71 -9.87
CA ASP A 301 -0.26 21.32 -10.28
C ASP A 301 -1.36 20.96 -9.26
#